data_AF-I6M0S2-F1
#
_entry.id   AF-I6M0S2-F1
#
_cell.length_a   1.000
_cell.length_b   1.000
_cell.length_c   1.000
_cell.angle_alpha   90.00
_cell.angle_beta   90.00
_cell.angle_gamma   90.00
#
_symmetry.space_group_name_H-M   'P 1'
#
loop_
_entity.id
_entity.type
_entity.pdbx_description
1 polymer ?
#
loop_
_entity_poly.entity_id
_entity_poly.type
_entity_poly.pdbx_seq_one_letter_code
_entity_poly.pdbx_strand_id
1 'polypeptide(L)'
;MIQPQTHLNVADNSGARELMCIRVIGASNRRYAHIGDVIVAVIKEAVPNTPLERSEVIRAVIVRTRKELKRDNGMIIRYDDNAAVVIDQEGNPKGTRIFGAIARELRQLNFTKIVSLAPEVL
;
A
#
# COMPACT_ATOMS: atom_id res chain seq x y z
N MET A 1 -6.83 5.56 -8.61
CA MET A 1 -7.39 6.06 -7.34
C MET A 1 -7.94 4.85 -6.65
N ILE A 2 -7.76 4.75 -5.34
CA ILE A 2 -8.25 3.64 -4.53
C ILE A 2 -9.44 4.14 -3.72
N GLN A 3 -10.51 3.38 -3.67
CA GLN A 3 -11.71 3.70 -2.89
C GLN A 3 -12.20 2.43 -2.17
N PRO A 4 -13.20 2.52 -1.28
CA PRO A 4 -13.84 1.32 -0.73
C PRO A 4 -14.23 0.32 -1.84
N GLN A 5 -14.08 -0.96 -1.55
CA GLN A 5 -14.26 -2.11 -2.46
C GLN A 5 -13.23 -2.22 -3.60
N THR A 6 -12.20 -1.36 -3.64
CA THR A 6 -11.09 -1.56 -4.58
C THR A 6 -10.21 -2.72 -4.11
N HIS A 7 -9.88 -3.63 -5.02
CA HIS A 7 -8.91 -4.70 -4.80
C HIS A 7 -7.48 -4.22 -5.09
N LEU A 8 -6.53 -4.63 -4.25
CA LEU A 8 -5.11 -4.30 -4.35
C LEU A 8 -4.24 -5.53 -4.15
N ASN A 9 -3.14 -5.60 -4.90
CA ASN A 9 -2.08 -6.56 -4.67
C ASN A 9 -1.31 -6.22 -3.38
N VAL A 10 -0.73 -7.22 -2.74
CA VAL A 10 0.21 -7.02 -1.63
C VAL A 10 1.64 -7.00 -2.18
N ALA A 11 2.38 -5.94 -1.86
CA ALA A 11 3.75 -5.71 -2.32
C ALA A 11 4.80 -6.03 -1.24
N ASP A 12 4.52 -6.98 -0.36
CA ASP A 12 5.46 -7.44 0.67
C ASP A 12 5.33 -8.96 0.91
N ASN A 13 6.22 -9.49 1.75
CA ASN A 13 6.20 -10.89 2.17
C ASN A 13 5.45 -11.14 3.50
N SER A 14 4.48 -10.29 3.86
CA SER A 14 3.75 -10.42 5.14
C SER A 14 2.86 -11.67 5.23
N GLY A 15 2.55 -12.29 4.09
CA GLY A 15 1.66 -13.46 3.98
C GLY A 15 0.32 -13.15 3.34
N ALA A 16 -0.09 -11.89 3.27
CA ALA A 16 -1.25 -11.48 2.46
C ALA A 16 -0.88 -11.42 0.97
N ARG A 17 -1.83 -11.74 0.09
CA ARG A 17 -1.66 -11.68 -1.39
C ARG A 17 -2.58 -10.65 -2.03
N GLU A 18 -3.83 -10.61 -1.59
CA GLU A 18 -4.85 -9.70 -2.11
C GLU A 18 -5.59 -9.02 -0.95
N LEU A 19 -5.79 -7.72 -1.08
CA LEU A 19 -6.53 -6.88 -0.14
C LEU A 19 -7.75 -6.26 -0.82
N MET A 20 -8.82 -6.04 -0.06
CA MET A 20 -9.93 -5.17 -0.48
C MET A 20 -10.01 -3.99 0.48
N CYS A 21 -9.92 -2.77 -0.05
CA CYS A 21 -10.09 -1.54 0.71
C CYS A 21 -11.50 -1.47 1.32
N ILE A 22 -11.59 -1.21 2.62
CA ILE A 22 -12.85 -0.96 3.31
C ILE A 22 -13.02 0.55 3.56
N ARG A 23 -11.93 1.21 3.97
CA ARG A 23 -11.97 2.62 4.35
C ARG A 23 -10.63 3.30 4.11
N VAL A 24 -10.68 4.52 3.60
CA VAL A 24 -9.52 5.42 3.53
C VAL A 24 -9.34 6.13 4.86
N ILE A 25 -8.13 6.10 5.44
CA ILE A 25 -7.81 6.82 6.68
C ILE A 25 -7.35 8.25 6.33
N GLY A 26 -7.87 9.24 7.03
CA GLY A 26 -7.50 10.65 6.84
C GLY A 26 -8.59 11.61 7.29
N ALA A 27 -8.47 12.88 6.86
CA ALA A 27 -9.44 13.93 7.13
C ALA A 27 -10.87 13.56 6.68
N SER A 28 -11.86 14.20 7.29
CA SER A 28 -13.29 13.93 7.05
C SER A 28 -13.64 13.99 5.55
N ASN A 29 -14.44 13.02 5.07
CA ASN A 29 -14.92 12.87 3.69
C ASN A 29 -13.90 12.52 2.59
N ARG A 30 -12.73 11.97 2.93
CA ARG A 30 -11.79 11.51 1.90
C ARG A 30 -12.32 10.25 1.17
N ARG A 31 -12.81 10.45 -0.07
CA ARG A 31 -13.37 9.39 -0.92
C ARG A 31 -12.30 8.50 -1.59
N TYR A 32 -11.14 9.08 -1.89
CA TYR A 32 -10.09 8.43 -2.66
C TYR A 32 -8.74 8.47 -1.95
N ALA A 33 -8.02 7.38 -2.08
CA ALA A 33 -6.64 7.21 -1.64
C ALA A 33 -5.68 7.12 -2.83
N HIS A 34 -4.47 7.60 -2.59
CA HIS A 34 -3.34 7.70 -3.51
C HIS A 34 -2.09 7.09 -2.85
N ILE A 35 -0.96 7.11 -3.56
CA ILE A 35 0.31 6.63 -3.03
C ILE A 35 0.64 7.36 -1.71
N GLY A 36 1.00 6.57 -0.70
CA GLY A 36 1.32 7.03 0.65
C GLY A 36 0.13 7.18 1.60
N ASP A 37 -1.11 7.07 1.11
CA ASP A 37 -2.27 7.04 1.98
C ASP A 37 -2.42 5.67 2.67
N VAL A 38 -2.86 5.72 3.92
CA VAL A 38 -3.18 4.52 4.70
C VAL A 38 -4.65 4.17 4.51
N ILE A 39 -4.93 2.89 4.33
CA ILE A 39 -6.27 2.32 4.24
C ILE A 39 -6.47 1.26 5.32
N VAL A 40 -7.72 1.07 5.72
CA VAL A 40 -8.18 -0.15 6.36
C VAL A 40 -8.65 -1.09 5.26
N ALA A 41 -8.15 -2.32 5.26
CA ALA A 41 -8.45 -3.32 4.24
C ALA A 41 -8.74 -4.68 4.88
N VAL A 42 -9.48 -5.52 4.17
CA VAL A 42 -9.65 -6.93 4.52
C VAL A 42 -8.82 -7.79 3.59
N ILE A 43 -8.18 -8.82 4.15
CA ILE A 43 -7.42 -9.79 3.38
C ILE A 43 -8.38 -10.71 2.61
N LYS A 44 -8.26 -10.76 1.28
CA LYS A 44 -9.07 -11.61 0.39
C LYS A 44 -8.38 -12.93 0.08
N GLU A 45 -7.07 -12.91 -0.04
CA GLU A 45 -6.21 -14.08 -0.22
C GLU A 45 -4.98 -13.97 0.69
N ALA A 46 -4.66 -15.05 1.40
CA ALA A 46 -3.50 -15.19 2.26
C ALA A 46 -2.76 -16.49 1.97
N VAL A 47 -1.46 -16.51 2.20
CA VAL A 47 -0.63 -17.72 2.13
C VAL A 47 -0.93 -18.58 3.36
N PRO A 48 -1.12 -19.92 3.19
CA PRO A 48 -1.29 -20.84 4.31
C PRO A 48 -0.11 -20.80 5.29
N ASN A 49 -0.37 -21.10 6.57
CA ASN A 49 0.65 -21.16 7.63
C ASN A 49 1.42 -19.84 7.85
N THR A 50 0.83 -18.69 7.49
CA THR A 50 1.34 -17.38 7.87
C THR A 50 0.50 -16.80 9.02
N PRO A 51 1.03 -15.84 9.81
CA PRO A 51 0.27 -15.21 10.89
C PRO A 51 -0.94 -14.40 10.42
N LEU A 52 -1.04 -14.06 9.13
CA LEU A 52 -2.13 -13.30 8.57
C LEU A 52 -3.18 -14.25 7.97
N GLU A 53 -4.45 -14.03 8.30
CA GLU A 53 -5.53 -14.90 7.87
C GLU A 53 -6.48 -14.23 6.87
N ARG A 54 -7.14 -15.05 6.05
CA ARG A 54 -8.20 -14.56 5.16
C ARG A 54 -9.33 -13.96 6.00
N SER A 55 -9.86 -12.83 5.54
CA SER A 55 -10.90 -12.04 6.21
C SER A 55 -10.45 -11.23 7.43
N GLU A 56 -9.18 -11.30 7.81
CA GLU A 56 -8.62 -10.40 8.83
C GLU A 56 -8.62 -8.95 8.31
N VAL A 57 -8.94 -8.01 9.20
CA VAL A 57 -8.95 -6.57 8.91
C VAL A 57 -7.63 -5.97 9.36
N ILE A 58 -6.91 -5.37 8.40
CA ILE A 58 -5.55 -4.84 8.58
C ILE A 58 -5.43 -3.39 8.11
N ARG A 59 -4.31 -2.76 8.47
CA ARG A 59 -3.90 -1.48 7.90
C ARG A 59 -2.88 -1.71 6.79
N ALA A 60 -2.97 -0.94 5.72
CA ALA A 60 -2.01 -0.98 4.63
C ALA A 60 -1.73 0.42 4.09
N VAL A 61 -0.50 0.66 3.62
CA VAL A 61 -0.13 1.88 2.90
C VAL A 61 -0.06 1.60 1.41
N ILE A 62 -0.64 2.47 0.59
CA ILE A 62 -0.61 2.32 -0.86
C ILE A 62 0.78 2.71 -1.37
N VAL A 63 1.42 1.83 -2.14
CA VAL A 63 2.78 2.07 -2.67
C VAL A 63 2.82 2.20 -4.19
N ARG A 64 1.82 1.65 -4.89
CA ARG A 64 1.65 1.77 -6.35
C ARG A 64 0.20 2.00 -6.72
N THR A 65 -0.02 2.79 -7.75
CA THR A 65 -1.35 3.02 -8.32
C THR A 65 -1.33 3.06 -9.84
N ARG A 66 -2.38 2.48 -10.46
CA ARG A 66 -2.69 2.65 -11.89
C ARG A 66 -3.08 4.07 -12.26
N LYS A 67 -3.57 4.85 -11.30
CA LYS A 67 -3.78 6.29 -11.51
C LYS A 67 -2.44 6.98 -11.41
N GLU A 68 -2.25 7.91 -12.32
CA GLU A 68 -1.06 8.75 -12.41
C GLU A 68 -0.84 9.59 -11.14
N LEU A 69 0.43 9.70 -10.75
CA LEU A 69 0.94 10.65 -9.78
C LEU A 69 1.68 11.75 -10.54
N LYS A 70 1.27 13.00 -10.37
CA LYS A 70 1.92 14.17 -10.97
C LYS A 70 2.85 14.81 -9.94
N ARG A 71 4.10 15.01 -10.33
CA ARG A 71 5.12 15.69 -9.53
C ARG A 71 5.16 17.18 -9.87
N ASP A 72 5.65 17.98 -8.93
CA ASP A 72 5.76 19.44 -9.09
C ASP A 72 6.66 19.86 -10.25
N ASN A 73 7.64 19.01 -10.61
CA ASN A 73 8.50 19.20 -11.77
C ASN A 73 7.86 18.80 -13.11
N GLY A 74 6.56 18.50 -13.13
CA GLY A 74 5.81 18.09 -14.33
C GLY A 74 5.94 16.61 -14.70
N MET A 75 6.80 15.83 -14.03
CA MET A 75 6.91 14.40 -14.29
C MET A 75 5.65 13.66 -13.84
N ILE A 76 5.26 12.64 -14.61
CA ILE A 76 4.10 11.80 -14.32
C ILE A 76 4.56 10.35 -14.15
N ILE A 77 4.19 9.72 -13.03
CA ILE A 77 4.44 8.30 -12.79
C ILE A 77 3.13 7.54 -12.78
N ARG A 78 3.13 6.36 -13.42
CA ARG A 78 2.02 5.43 -13.43
C ARG A 78 2.57 4.00 -13.32
N TYR A 79 1.92 3.19 -12.50
CA TYR A 79 2.21 1.76 -12.38
C TYR A 79 1.17 0.91 -13.11
N ASP A 80 1.52 -0.34 -13.39
CA ASP A 80 0.62 -1.28 -14.07
C ASP A 80 -0.40 -1.92 -13.12
N ASP A 81 -0.18 -1.83 -11.81
CA ASP A 81 -1.04 -2.39 -10.77
C ASP A 81 -1.35 -1.38 -9.65
N ASN A 82 -2.34 -1.74 -8.82
CA ASN A 82 -2.60 -1.09 -7.54
C ASN A 82 -2.05 -2.01 -6.46
N ALA A 83 -1.11 -1.53 -5.66
CA ALA A 83 -0.49 -2.35 -4.64
C ALA A 83 -0.28 -1.59 -3.33
N ALA A 84 -0.32 -2.34 -2.24
CA ALA A 84 -0.14 -1.84 -0.89
C ALA A 84 0.80 -2.74 -0.06
N VAL A 85 1.36 -2.17 1.00
CA VAL A 85 2.21 -2.86 1.98
C VAL A 85 1.45 -2.92 3.29
N VAL A 86 1.44 -4.08 3.94
CA VAL A 86 0.76 -4.29 5.23
C VAL A 86 1.58 -3.64 6.33
N ILE A 87 0.93 -2.83 7.16
CA ILE A 87 1.60 -2.05 8.22
C ILE A 87 0.98 -2.31 9.60
N ASP A 88 1.77 -2.06 10.63
CA ASP A 88 1.31 -2.01 12.02
C ASP A 88 0.62 -0.67 12.35
N GLN A 89 0.34 -0.44 13.63
CA GLN A 89 -0.32 0.79 14.07
C GLN A 89 0.58 2.03 13.99
N GLU A 90 1.89 1.85 14.10
CA GLU A 90 2.93 2.89 14.03
C GLU A 90 3.32 3.23 12.58
N GLY A 91 2.90 2.41 11.62
CA GLY A 91 3.20 2.58 10.20
C GLY A 91 4.45 1.82 9.73
N ASN A 92 5.00 0.92 10.54
CA ASN A 92 6.07 0.05 10.12
C ASN A 92 5.53 -1.12 9.28
N PRO A 93 6.28 -1.61 8.27
CA PRO A 93 5.87 -2.78 7.51
C PRO A 93 5.85 -4.04 8.40
N LYS A 94 4.82 -4.87 8.25
CA LYS A 94 4.78 -6.21 8.88
C LYS A 94 5.67 -7.21 8.15
N GLY A 95 5.82 -7.04 6.83
CA GLY A 95 6.78 -7.80 6.03
C GLY A 95 8.21 -7.32 6.21
N THR A 96 9.17 -8.19 5.92
CA THR A 96 10.62 -7.91 5.96
C THR A 96 11.21 -7.62 4.59
N ARG A 97 10.44 -7.75 3.51
CA ARG A 97 10.87 -7.47 2.13
C ARG A 97 9.73 -6.84 1.34
N ILE A 98 10.07 -5.84 0.52
CA ILE A 98 9.14 -5.18 -0.40
C ILE A 98 9.37 -5.66 -1.83
N PHE A 99 8.30 -5.79 -2.60
CA PHE A 99 8.33 -6.27 -3.98
C PHE A 99 8.03 -5.15 -4.99
N GLY A 100 8.85 -5.08 -6.04
CA GLY A 100 8.72 -4.12 -7.13
C GLY A 100 9.17 -2.71 -6.76
N ALA A 101 9.21 -1.84 -7.77
CA ALA A 101 9.55 -0.43 -7.59
C ALA A 101 8.45 0.32 -6.83
N ILE A 102 8.82 1.33 -6.05
CA ILE A 102 7.90 2.19 -5.31
C ILE A 102 8.21 3.67 -5.55
N ALA A 103 7.27 4.57 -5.23
CA ALA A 103 7.45 5.99 -5.46
C ALA A 103 8.21 6.67 -4.31
N ARG A 104 9.11 7.60 -4.62
CA ARG A 104 9.93 8.34 -3.62
C ARG A 104 9.10 9.18 -2.65
N GLU A 105 7.86 9.51 -2.99
CA GLU A 105 6.92 10.26 -2.18
C GLU A 105 6.66 9.59 -0.82
N LEU A 106 6.82 8.26 -0.74
CA LEU A 106 6.76 7.51 0.52
C LEU A 106 7.80 7.97 1.54
N ARG A 107 8.97 8.47 1.11
CA ARG A 107 10.00 9.02 2.02
C ARG A 107 9.54 10.31 2.68
N GLN A 108 8.85 11.17 1.93
CA GLN A 108 8.32 12.45 2.44
C GLN A 108 7.19 12.24 3.45
N LEU A 109 6.50 11.09 3.35
CA LEU A 109 5.40 10.68 4.22
C LEU A 109 5.85 9.79 5.39
N ASN A 110 7.14 9.81 5.73
CA ASN A 110 7.75 9.08 6.86
C ASN A 110 7.72 7.54 6.77
N PHE A 111 7.51 6.96 5.58
CA PHE A 111 7.61 5.50 5.37
C PHE A 111 9.04 5.05 5.06
N THR A 112 10.02 5.54 5.82
CA THR A 112 11.47 5.33 5.56
C THR A 112 11.86 3.85 5.57
N LYS A 113 11.28 3.04 6.46
CA LYS A 113 11.54 1.58 6.50
C LYS A 113 11.10 0.88 5.22
N ILE A 114 9.94 1.24 4.67
CA ILE A 114 9.42 0.68 3.42
C ILE A 114 10.34 1.06 2.26
N VAL A 115 10.76 2.34 2.20
CA VAL A 115 11.70 2.83 1.20
C VAL A 115 13.05 2.10 1.28
N SER A 116 13.54 1.80 2.49
CA SER A 116 14.80 1.09 2.69
C SER A 116 14.76 -0.38 2.30
N LEU A 117 13.58 -1.02 2.32
CA LEU A 117 13.40 -2.43 1.97
C LEU A 117 13.04 -2.66 0.50
N ALA A 118 12.77 -1.59 -0.25
CA ALA A 118 12.38 -1.68 -1.65
C ALA A 118 13.60 -1.89 -2.57
N PRO A 119 13.47 -2.73 -3.61
CA PRO A 119 14.55 -2.97 -4.57
C PRO A 119 14.85 -1.73 -5.42
N GLU A 120 13.86 -0.89 -5.68
CA GLU A 120 13.97 0.30 -6.53
C GLU A 120 13.00 1.39 -6.06
N VAL A 121 13.42 2.66 -6.18
CA VAL A 121 12.65 3.84 -5.82
C VAL A 121 12.65 4.81 -7.00
N LEU A 122 11.45 5.15 -7.51
CA LEU A 122 11.22 6.03 -8.67
C LEU A 122 10.86 7.45 -8.26
#